data_AF-A0A1S6YAT1-F1
#
_entry.id   AF-A0A1S6YAT1-F1
#
_cell.length_a   1.000
_cell.length_b   1.000
_cell.length_c   1.000
_cell.angle_alpha   90.00
_cell.angle_beta   90.00
_cell.angle_gamma   90.00
#
_symmetry.space_group_name_H-M   'P 1'
#
loop_
_entity.id
_entity.type
_entity.pdbx_description
1 polymer ?
#
loop_
_entity_poly.entity_id
_entity_poly.type
_entity_poly.pdbx_seq_one_letter_code
_entity_poly.pdbx_strand_id
1 'polypeptide(L)'
;MTEKSLPPSAKTHSTLDLAVSQELNRAVQSIVYNKFLIDRAVADHGASMLARDLHDGAYGPHVPMSFVSCVLPFYRACERTDDGSPAYQFASVPTANTLGCSWRWRRKSLDEKEAEKCREHLSDFVAMVSGKVDDATYAWVKPLGLFVPGEGKNRVDFFREEGVESIPARVYERTYPEPTRITIYRIRVSAFSATWAVLDGRWVENIPNPSWTLPLMKAYGVKGPVPWPSDFPEPKQVQLAFFMPKGITSPLGNPEFGDEAVVDLETVVATQNFKDESVRTAVFDLRDVKIDHRVWQISLGITLASLVLLSLVPDEFSEIRIFIGVALGAAMTGGVMPYIVPFVTTKRRRLAQNQYLPRTRAPKNSNSAKW
;
A
#
# COMPACT_ATOMS: atom_id res chain seq x y z
N MET A 1 -16.32 -36.44 -23.13
CA MET A 1 -17.42 -35.47 -23.21
C MET A 1 -17.85 -35.35 -24.66
N THR A 2 -19.13 -35.61 -24.95
CA THR A 2 -19.74 -35.37 -26.27
C THR A 2 -20.10 -33.88 -26.40
N GLU A 3 -20.10 -33.35 -27.63
CA GLU A 3 -20.41 -31.94 -27.97
C GLU A 3 -21.69 -31.38 -27.32
N LYS A 4 -22.62 -32.26 -26.92
CA LYS A 4 -23.85 -31.95 -26.17
C LYS A 4 -23.64 -31.53 -24.70
N SER A 5 -22.47 -31.76 -24.10
CA SER A 5 -22.20 -31.46 -22.67
C SER A 5 -21.36 -30.20 -22.45
N LEU A 6 -21.13 -29.38 -23.49
CA LEU A 6 -20.37 -28.13 -23.37
C LEU A 6 -21.21 -27.04 -22.67
N PRO A 7 -20.61 -26.20 -21.80
CA PRO A 7 -21.30 -25.09 -21.16
C PRO A 7 -21.89 -24.12 -22.21
N PRO A 8 -22.98 -23.40 -21.89
CA PRO A 8 -23.63 -22.48 -22.84
C PRO A 8 -22.68 -21.46 -23.48
N SER A 9 -21.64 -21.03 -22.73
CA SER A 9 -20.60 -20.12 -23.22
C SER A 9 -19.74 -20.68 -24.36
N ALA A 10 -19.71 -22.00 -24.56
CA ALA A 10 -18.98 -22.63 -25.65
C ALA A 10 -19.76 -22.73 -26.97
N LYS A 11 -21.04 -22.36 -26.99
CA LYS A 11 -21.90 -22.46 -28.19
C LYS A 11 -21.98 -21.16 -29.00
N THR A 12 -21.48 -20.06 -28.46
CA THR A 12 -21.52 -18.74 -29.10
C THR A 12 -20.10 -18.19 -29.12
N HIS A 13 -19.42 -18.30 -30.26
CA HIS A 13 -18.10 -17.72 -30.51
C HIS A 13 -18.19 -16.18 -30.66
N SER A 14 -18.71 -15.50 -29.64
CA SER A 14 -18.72 -14.03 -29.59
C SER A 14 -17.68 -13.56 -28.59
N THR A 15 -16.79 -12.66 -29.02
CA THR A 15 -15.85 -11.95 -28.14
C THR A 15 -16.61 -11.32 -26.97
N LEU A 16 -16.05 -11.41 -25.77
CA LEU A 16 -16.66 -10.87 -24.56
C LEU A 16 -16.97 -9.37 -24.73
N ASP A 17 -18.23 -8.97 -24.58
CA ASP A 17 -18.61 -7.56 -24.52
C ASP A 17 -18.12 -6.98 -23.20
N LEU A 18 -17.25 -5.97 -23.29
CA LEU A 18 -16.60 -5.36 -22.14
C LEU A 18 -17.49 -4.33 -21.43
N ALA A 19 -18.56 -3.85 -22.07
CA ALA A 19 -19.47 -2.85 -21.53
C ALA A 19 -18.76 -1.59 -20.97
N VAL A 20 -17.64 -1.19 -21.57
CA VAL A 20 -16.87 0.02 -21.21
C VAL A 20 -17.00 1.10 -22.28
N SER A 21 -16.78 2.36 -21.90
CA SER A 21 -16.77 3.47 -22.86
C SER A 21 -15.67 3.29 -23.92
N GLN A 22 -15.87 3.83 -25.12
CA GLN A 22 -14.87 3.74 -26.18
C GLN A 22 -13.55 4.45 -25.80
N GLU A 23 -13.64 5.55 -25.04
CA GLU A 23 -12.48 6.28 -24.54
C GLU A 23 -11.66 5.43 -23.56
N LEU A 24 -12.33 4.79 -22.59
CA LEU A 24 -11.70 3.88 -21.64
C LEU A 24 -11.08 2.69 -22.36
N ASN A 25 -11.80 2.08 -23.30
CA ASN A 25 -11.30 0.95 -24.08
C ASN A 25 -9.99 1.30 -24.82
N ARG A 26 -9.94 2.47 -25.48
CA ARG A 26 -8.72 2.95 -26.17
C ARG A 26 -7.57 3.19 -25.20
N ALA A 27 -7.84 3.76 -24.01
CA ALA A 27 -6.81 4.00 -23.01
C ALA A 27 -6.21 2.68 -22.47
N VAL A 28 -7.06 1.68 -22.22
CA VAL A 28 -6.66 0.33 -21.81
C VAL A 28 -5.81 -0.34 -22.88
N GLN A 29 -6.28 -0.33 -24.13
CA GLN A 29 -5.54 -0.90 -25.26
C GLN A 29 -4.18 -0.21 -25.45
N SER A 30 -4.11 1.10 -25.24
CA SER A 30 -2.86 1.86 -25.29
C SER A 30 -1.87 1.41 -24.21
N ILE A 31 -2.34 1.18 -22.97
CA ILE A 31 -1.49 0.66 -21.89
C ILE A 31 -1.00 -0.75 -22.20
N VAL A 32 -1.90 -1.63 -22.67
CA VAL A 32 -1.57 -3.01 -23.03
C VAL A 32 -0.52 -3.03 -24.14
N TYR A 33 -0.71 -2.23 -25.18
CA TYR A 33 0.22 -2.15 -26.30
C TYR A 33 1.57 -1.54 -25.89
N ASN A 34 1.57 -0.45 -25.11
CA ASN A 34 2.81 0.17 -24.64
C ASN A 34 3.60 -0.77 -23.72
N LYS A 35 2.92 -1.57 -22.89
CA LYS A 35 3.56 -2.61 -22.09
C LYS A 35 4.23 -3.66 -22.98
N PHE A 36 3.53 -4.13 -24.02
CA PHE A 36 4.11 -5.04 -25.01
C PHE A 36 5.34 -4.45 -25.71
N LEU A 37 5.32 -3.16 -26.08
CA LEU A 37 6.48 -2.50 -26.68
C LEU A 37 7.68 -2.45 -25.73
N ILE A 38 7.47 -2.18 -24.43
CA ILE A 38 8.54 -2.22 -23.43
C ILE A 38 9.08 -3.64 -23.26
N ASP A 39 8.20 -4.63 -23.16
CA ASP A 39 8.58 -6.05 -23.07
C ASP A 39 9.48 -6.46 -24.23
N ARG A 40 9.11 -6.05 -25.45
CA ARG A 40 9.92 -6.27 -26.64
C ARG A 40 11.23 -5.49 -26.63
N ALA A 41 11.22 -4.21 -26.28
CA ALA A 41 12.44 -3.41 -26.25
C ALA A 41 13.47 -4.00 -25.27
N VAL A 42 13.04 -4.46 -24.10
CA VAL A 42 13.92 -5.13 -23.14
C VAL A 42 14.40 -6.48 -23.68
N ALA A 43 13.48 -7.32 -24.18
CA ALA A 43 13.82 -8.68 -24.58
C ALA A 43 14.56 -8.79 -25.94
N ASP A 44 14.44 -7.82 -26.84
CA ASP A 44 15.10 -7.80 -28.15
C ASP A 44 16.38 -6.98 -28.16
N HIS A 45 16.45 -5.93 -27.34
CA HIS A 45 17.52 -4.93 -27.41
C HIS A 45 18.21 -4.67 -26.08
N GLY A 46 17.86 -5.39 -25.01
CA GLY A 46 18.44 -5.18 -23.68
C GLY A 46 18.12 -3.80 -23.10
N ALA A 47 17.03 -3.16 -23.54
CA ALA A 47 16.68 -1.77 -23.20
C ALA A 47 16.06 -1.60 -21.80
N SER A 48 16.57 -2.32 -20.79
CA SER A 48 16.04 -2.33 -19.41
C SER A 48 15.96 -0.93 -18.78
N MET A 49 16.86 -0.02 -19.18
CA MET A 49 16.86 1.38 -18.78
C MET A 49 15.57 2.14 -19.12
N LEU A 50 14.80 1.70 -20.13
CA LEU A 50 13.52 2.30 -20.51
C LEU A 50 12.37 1.84 -19.59
N ALA A 51 12.48 0.65 -18.99
CA ALA A 51 11.48 0.10 -18.10
C ALA A 51 11.57 0.68 -16.67
N ARG A 52 12.77 1.09 -16.22
CA ARG A 52 13.00 1.70 -14.89
C ARG A 52 12.36 0.88 -13.76
N ASP A 53 11.41 1.47 -13.03
CA ASP A 53 10.66 0.87 -11.93
C ASP A 53 9.54 -0.08 -12.38
N LEU A 54 9.32 -0.23 -13.69
CA LEU A 54 8.48 -1.27 -14.29
C LEU A 54 9.29 -2.53 -14.64
N HIS A 55 10.56 -2.61 -14.24
CA HIS A 55 11.44 -3.76 -14.41
C HIS A 55 11.62 -4.52 -13.08
N ASP A 56 11.62 -5.86 -13.11
CA ASP A 56 11.73 -6.69 -11.91
C ASP A 56 13.16 -6.86 -11.36
N GLY A 57 14.12 -6.19 -11.98
CA GLY A 57 15.55 -6.23 -11.66
C GLY A 57 16.29 -7.52 -12.03
N ALA A 58 15.62 -8.56 -12.54
CA ALA A 58 16.23 -9.86 -12.82
C ALA A 58 15.97 -10.36 -14.24
N TYR A 59 14.73 -10.74 -14.55
CA TYR A 59 14.40 -11.51 -15.75
C TYR A 59 13.75 -10.67 -16.85
N GLY A 60 13.21 -9.49 -16.52
CA GLY A 60 12.64 -8.58 -17.50
C GLY A 60 11.66 -7.57 -16.90
N PRO A 61 10.82 -6.95 -17.75
CA PRO A 61 9.73 -6.12 -17.26
C PRO A 61 8.77 -6.90 -16.38
N HIS A 62 8.10 -6.19 -15.49
CA HIS A 62 7.13 -6.80 -14.58
C HIS A 62 6.09 -7.66 -15.31
N VAL A 63 5.86 -8.86 -14.78
CA VAL A 63 4.71 -9.70 -15.15
C VAL A 63 3.40 -8.92 -14.93
N PRO A 64 2.30 -9.26 -15.62
CA PRO A 64 1.07 -8.46 -15.64
C PRO A 64 0.58 -7.99 -14.27
N MET A 65 0.55 -8.88 -13.27
CA MET A 65 0.11 -8.56 -11.89
C MET A 65 0.99 -7.51 -11.20
N SER A 66 2.31 -7.61 -11.33
CA SER A 66 3.24 -6.64 -10.75
C SER A 66 3.15 -5.31 -11.50
N PHE A 67 3.03 -5.35 -12.82
CA PHE A 67 2.89 -4.16 -13.65
C PHE A 67 1.63 -3.35 -13.28
N VAL A 68 0.46 -4.01 -13.18
CA VAL A 68 -0.78 -3.31 -12.80
C VAL A 68 -0.71 -2.72 -11.40
N SER A 69 0.03 -3.34 -10.46
CA SER A 69 0.25 -2.78 -9.13
C SER A 69 1.05 -1.47 -9.14
N CYS A 70 1.82 -1.20 -10.20
CA CYS A 70 2.60 0.02 -10.38
C CYS A 70 1.84 1.13 -11.14
N VAL A 71 0.78 0.78 -11.87
CA VAL A 71 0.06 1.72 -12.76
C VAL A 71 -1.41 1.92 -12.40
N LEU A 72 -2.04 0.99 -11.69
CA LEU A 72 -3.42 1.09 -11.23
C LEU A 72 -3.46 1.31 -9.72
N PRO A 73 -3.82 2.51 -9.25
CA PRO A 73 -4.00 2.73 -7.81
C PRO A 73 -5.13 1.84 -7.29
N PHE A 74 -4.98 1.34 -6.07
CA PHE A 74 -5.91 0.48 -5.35
C PHE A 74 -6.23 -0.85 -6.06
N TYR A 75 -5.42 -1.27 -7.04
CA TYR A 75 -5.63 -2.55 -7.74
C TYR A 75 -5.70 -3.75 -6.80
N ARG A 76 -4.94 -3.71 -5.71
CA ARG A 76 -4.87 -4.83 -4.77
C ARG A 76 -5.96 -4.81 -3.70
N ALA A 77 -6.67 -3.70 -3.58
CA ALA A 77 -7.94 -3.60 -2.86
C ALA A 77 -9.11 -4.25 -3.63
N CYS A 78 -8.89 -4.73 -4.86
CA CYS A 78 -9.92 -5.31 -5.69
C CYS A 78 -10.22 -6.75 -5.29
N GLU A 79 -11.46 -6.97 -4.88
CA GLU A 79 -11.99 -8.28 -4.49
C GLU A 79 -12.34 -9.12 -5.73
N ARG A 80 -12.35 -10.44 -5.55
CA ARG A 80 -13.00 -11.33 -6.51
C ARG A 80 -14.50 -11.20 -6.32
N THR A 81 -15.25 -11.12 -7.40
CA THR A 81 -16.70 -11.18 -7.31
C THR A 81 -17.08 -12.66 -7.18
N ASP A 82 -17.48 -13.10 -5.98
CA ASP A 82 -17.99 -14.45 -5.71
C ASP A 82 -19.48 -14.40 -5.36
N ASP A 83 -20.32 -14.20 -6.37
CA ASP A 83 -21.78 -14.17 -6.24
C ASP A 83 -22.44 -15.57 -6.11
N GLY A 84 -21.66 -16.60 -5.76
CA GLY A 84 -22.11 -17.99 -5.65
C GLY A 84 -22.19 -18.76 -6.99
N SER A 85 -21.79 -18.15 -8.12
CA SER A 85 -21.56 -18.83 -9.40
C SER A 85 -20.15 -19.48 -9.46
N PRO A 86 -19.83 -20.41 -10.40
CA PRO A 86 -18.47 -20.93 -10.50
C PRO A 86 -17.49 -19.76 -10.59
N ALA A 87 -16.38 -19.83 -9.85
CA ALA A 87 -15.42 -18.74 -9.63
C ALA A 87 -14.72 -18.21 -10.91
N TYR A 88 -15.17 -18.65 -12.09
CA TYR A 88 -14.68 -18.32 -13.42
C TYR A 88 -15.72 -18.63 -14.51
N GLN A 89 -15.56 -18.00 -15.67
CA GLN A 89 -16.25 -18.32 -16.93
C GLN A 89 -15.24 -18.59 -18.05
N PHE A 90 -15.56 -19.48 -18.99
CA PHE A 90 -14.79 -19.61 -20.23
C PHE A 90 -15.27 -18.57 -21.23
N ALA A 91 -14.34 -17.78 -21.77
CA ALA A 91 -14.64 -16.67 -22.67
C ALA A 91 -13.58 -16.51 -23.75
N SER A 92 -14.00 -15.94 -24.89
CA SER A 92 -13.09 -15.46 -25.93
C SER A 92 -12.70 -14.01 -25.59
N VAL A 93 -11.46 -13.82 -25.17
CA VAL A 93 -10.97 -12.58 -24.58
C VAL A 93 -10.23 -11.74 -25.61
N PRO A 94 -10.51 -10.43 -25.76
CA PRO A 94 -9.82 -9.58 -26.73
C PRO A 94 -8.32 -9.45 -26.42
N THR A 95 -7.47 -9.81 -27.38
CA THR A 95 -6.00 -9.69 -27.28
C THR A 95 -5.56 -8.25 -27.04
N ALA A 96 -6.28 -7.28 -27.61
CA ALA A 96 -6.00 -5.85 -27.46
C ALA A 96 -6.16 -5.34 -26.01
N ASN A 97 -6.97 -6.01 -25.19
CA ASN A 97 -7.27 -5.63 -23.81
C ASN A 97 -6.55 -6.52 -22.78
N THR A 98 -5.72 -7.44 -23.25
CA THR A 98 -5.06 -8.44 -22.40
C THR A 98 -3.57 -8.17 -22.29
N LEU A 99 -3.08 -7.98 -21.07
CA LEU A 99 -1.64 -7.83 -20.83
C LEU A 99 -0.90 -9.12 -21.16
N GLY A 100 0.19 -9.03 -21.90
CA GLY A 100 1.11 -10.14 -22.10
C GLY A 100 2.36 -10.01 -21.24
N CYS A 101 3.21 -11.02 -21.34
CA CYS A 101 4.59 -10.98 -20.88
C CYS A 101 5.27 -12.25 -21.39
N SER A 102 6.05 -12.15 -22.45
CA SER A 102 6.80 -13.29 -22.99
C SER A 102 8.28 -13.24 -22.65
N TRP A 103 8.67 -14.12 -21.73
CA TRP A 103 10.05 -14.22 -21.22
C TRP A 103 10.75 -15.55 -21.57
N ARG A 104 10.00 -16.61 -21.93
CA ARG A 104 10.56 -17.93 -22.28
C ARG A 104 10.60 -18.23 -23.78
N TRP A 105 9.51 -18.00 -24.51
CA TRP A 105 9.42 -18.31 -25.94
C TRP A 105 8.48 -17.32 -26.62
N ARG A 106 8.87 -16.82 -27.80
CA ARG A 106 8.16 -15.78 -28.56
C ARG A 106 7.83 -16.27 -29.96
N ARG A 107 7.06 -15.48 -30.73
CA ARG A 107 6.78 -15.85 -32.12
C ARG A 107 8.05 -16.11 -32.93
N LYS A 108 9.08 -15.27 -32.75
CA LYS A 108 10.39 -15.41 -33.41
C LYS A 108 11.17 -16.69 -33.04
N SER A 109 10.74 -17.40 -31.99
CA SER A 109 11.36 -18.66 -31.56
C SER A 109 10.83 -19.87 -32.30
N LEU A 110 9.77 -19.70 -33.11
CA LEU A 110 9.11 -20.76 -33.86
C LEU A 110 9.31 -20.53 -35.36
N ASP A 111 9.44 -21.59 -36.13
CA ASP A 111 9.28 -21.49 -37.58
C ASP A 111 7.81 -21.21 -37.97
N GLU A 112 7.55 -20.99 -39.25
CA GLU A 112 6.20 -20.67 -39.74
C GLU A 112 5.19 -21.81 -39.55
N LYS A 113 5.62 -23.06 -39.73
CA LYS A 113 4.74 -24.23 -39.58
C LYS A 113 4.46 -24.52 -38.12
N GLU A 114 5.47 -24.39 -37.26
CA GLU A 114 5.35 -24.53 -35.82
C GLU A 114 4.43 -23.45 -35.23
N ALA A 115 4.54 -22.21 -35.71
CA ALA A 115 3.64 -21.14 -35.30
C ALA A 115 2.21 -21.38 -35.76
N GLU A 116 1.99 -21.80 -37.00
CA GLU A 116 0.65 -22.14 -37.49
C GLU A 116 0.01 -23.23 -36.62
N LYS A 117 0.75 -24.34 -36.38
CA LYS A 117 0.29 -25.43 -35.52
C LYS A 117 0.02 -24.96 -34.08
N CYS A 118 0.88 -24.08 -33.56
CA CYS A 118 0.70 -23.50 -32.23
C CYS A 118 -0.54 -22.61 -32.16
N ARG A 119 -0.78 -21.80 -33.20
CA ARG A 119 -1.96 -20.94 -33.34
C ARG A 119 -3.23 -21.77 -33.39
N GLU A 120 -3.30 -22.78 -34.24
CA GLU A 120 -4.43 -23.70 -34.32
C GLU A 120 -4.69 -24.36 -32.96
N HIS A 121 -3.64 -24.91 -32.32
CA HIS A 121 -3.77 -25.59 -31.03
C HIS A 121 -4.26 -24.68 -29.90
N LEU A 122 -3.69 -23.47 -29.79
CA LEU A 122 -3.99 -22.55 -28.68
C LEU A 122 -5.29 -21.76 -28.90
N SER A 123 -5.77 -21.64 -30.14
CA SER A 123 -7.03 -20.96 -30.48
C SER A 123 -8.26 -21.89 -30.39
N ASP A 124 -8.06 -23.20 -30.22
CA ASP A 124 -9.14 -24.16 -30.07
C ASP A 124 -9.87 -24.02 -28.73
N PHE A 125 -10.97 -23.27 -28.76
CA PHE A 125 -11.83 -23.02 -27.61
C PHE A 125 -12.45 -24.29 -27.03
N VAL A 126 -12.90 -25.21 -27.90
CA VAL A 126 -13.56 -26.45 -27.47
C VAL A 126 -12.56 -27.38 -26.80
N ALA A 127 -11.35 -27.50 -27.37
CA ALA A 127 -10.29 -28.29 -26.79
C ALA A 127 -9.85 -27.72 -25.43
N MET A 128 -9.75 -26.40 -25.27
CA MET A 128 -9.48 -25.76 -23.98
C MET A 128 -10.58 -26.04 -22.95
N VAL A 129 -11.86 -25.83 -23.29
CA VAL A 129 -12.98 -26.10 -22.38
C VAL A 129 -13.07 -27.58 -21.99
N SER A 130 -12.70 -28.48 -22.91
CA SER A 130 -12.67 -29.93 -22.65
C SER A 130 -11.42 -30.43 -21.94
N GLY A 131 -10.46 -29.54 -21.62
CA GLY A 131 -9.21 -29.88 -20.93
C GLY A 131 -8.15 -30.58 -21.79
N LYS A 132 -8.29 -30.53 -23.12
CA LYS A 132 -7.31 -31.08 -24.08
C LYS A 132 -6.17 -30.11 -24.41
N VAL A 133 -6.36 -28.83 -24.09
CA VAL A 133 -5.38 -27.75 -24.22
C VAL A 133 -5.26 -27.08 -22.85
N ASP A 134 -4.05 -26.74 -22.43
CA ASP A 134 -3.82 -26.03 -21.17
C ASP A 134 -4.64 -24.73 -21.10
N ASP A 135 -5.24 -24.46 -19.95
CA ASP A 135 -6.08 -23.31 -19.76
C ASP A 135 -5.25 -22.03 -19.55
N ALA A 136 -5.56 -20.99 -20.32
CA ALA A 136 -5.13 -19.64 -19.97
C ALA A 136 -6.07 -19.09 -18.89
N THR A 137 -5.53 -18.47 -17.84
CA THR A 137 -6.34 -18.02 -16.69
C THR A 137 -6.11 -16.54 -16.40
N TYR A 138 -7.14 -15.71 -16.61
CA TYR A 138 -7.07 -14.25 -16.63
C TYR A 138 -7.99 -13.61 -15.58
N ALA A 139 -7.47 -12.64 -14.83
CA ALA A 139 -8.29 -11.75 -14.02
C ALA A 139 -8.88 -10.66 -14.92
N TRP A 140 -10.19 -10.50 -14.95
CA TRP A 140 -10.85 -9.40 -15.64
C TRP A 140 -11.18 -8.29 -14.65
N VAL A 141 -10.44 -7.17 -14.71
CA VAL A 141 -10.78 -5.96 -13.97
C VAL A 141 -11.96 -5.31 -14.69
N LYS A 142 -13.17 -5.76 -14.31
CA LYS A 142 -14.37 -5.60 -15.11
C LYS A 142 -14.72 -4.13 -15.41
N PRO A 143 -14.72 -3.21 -14.42
CA PRO A 143 -15.00 -1.80 -14.68
C PRO A 143 -14.01 -1.12 -15.63
N LEU A 144 -12.80 -1.67 -15.77
CA LEU A 144 -11.77 -1.16 -16.67
C LEU A 144 -11.75 -1.87 -18.03
N GLY A 145 -12.39 -3.02 -18.20
CA GLY A 145 -12.24 -3.80 -19.43
C GLY A 145 -10.81 -4.31 -19.67
N LEU A 146 -10.02 -4.50 -18.60
CA LEU A 146 -8.61 -4.93 -18.65
C LEU A 146 -8.48 -6.38 -18.18
N PHE A 147 -7.72 -7.19 -18.92
CA PHE A 147 -7.40 -8.56 -18.53
C PHE A 147 -5.94 -8.67 -18.08
N VAL A 148 -5.76 -9.27 -16.90
CA VAL A 148 -4.47 -9.46 -16.23
C VAL A 148 -4.20 -10.96 -16.10
N PRO A 149 -3.35 -11.54 -16.95
CA PRO A 149 -3.07 -12.97 -16.89
C PRO A 149 -2.28 -13.41 -15.66
N GLY A 150 -2.73 -14.50 -15.03
CA GLY A 150 -1.91 -15.33 -14.14
C GLY A 150 -1.17 -16.38 -14.95
N GLU A 151 -1.93 -17.21 -15.67
CA GLU A 151 -1.44 -18.25 -16.58
C GLU A 151 -1.74 -17.91 -18.04
N GLY A 152 -0.86 -18.33 -18.95
CA GLY A 152 -1.02 -18.05 -20.39
C GLY A 152 -0.56 -16.65 -20.85
N LYS A 153 0.28 -15.95 -20.08
CA LYS A 153 0.85 -14.63 -20.45
C LYS A 153 1.69 -14.63 -21.74
N ASN A 154 2.43 -15.71 -22.02
CA ASN A 154 3.17 -15.86 -23.28
C ASN A 154 2.22 -16.02 -24.47
N ARG A 155 1.07 -16.69 -24.28
CA ARG A 155 0.04 -16.90 -25.31
C ARG A 155 -0.48 -15.57 -25.84
N VAL A 156 -0.64 -14.58 -24.95
CA VAL A 156 -1.13 -13.24 -25.32
C VAL A 156 -0.20 -12.55 -26.31
N ASP A 157 1.11 -12.55 -26.04
CA ASP A 157 2.08 -11.91 -26.94
C ASP A 157 2.22 -12.68 -28.24
N PHE A 158 2.21 -14.01 -28.20
CA PHE A 158 2.18 -14.85 -29.41
C PHE A 158 0.96 -14.52 -30.28
N PHE A 159 -0.24 -14.44 -29.69
CA PHE A 159 -1.47 -14.10 -30.42
C PHE A 159 -1.40 -12.71 -31.00
N ARG A 160 -0.83 -11.74 -30.26
CA ARG A 160 -0.63 -10.38 -30.75
C ARG A 160 0.32 -10.32 -31.94
N GLU A 161 1.43 -11.06 -31.90
CA GLU A 161 2.41 -11.14 -32.99
C GLU A 161 1.83 -11.84 -34.22
N GLU A 162 0.94 -12.83 -34.03
CA GLU A 162 0.22 -13.55 -35.10
C GLU A 162 -1.05 -12.85 -35.61
N GLY A 163 -1.39 -11.67 -35.07
CA GLY A 163 -2.59 -10.93 -35.47
C GLY A 163 -3.92 -11.58 -35.05
N VAL A 164 -3.91 -12.44 -34.03
CA VAL A 164 -5.12 -13.09 -33.51
C VAL A 164 -5.84 -12.17 -32.54
N GLU A 165 -7.09 -11.83 -32.86
CA GLU A 165 -7.86 -10.82 -32.13
C GLU A 165 -8.40 -11.30 -30.78
N SER A 166 -8.60 -12.61 -30.61
CA SER A 166 -9.25 -13.17 -29.42
C SER A 166 -8.59 -14.44 -28.90
N ILE A 167 -8.55 -14.59 -27.57
CA ILE A 167 -7.86 -15.66 -26.87
C ILE A 167 -8.87 -16.49 -26.06
N PRO A 168 -8.97 -17.82 -26.28
CA PRO A 168 -9.70 -18.70 -25.39
C PRO A 168 -9.06 -18.70 -23.99
N ALA A 169 -9.83 -18.31 -22.98
CA ALA A 169 -9.36 -18.29 -21.60
C ALA A 169 -10.47 -18.57 -20.59
N ARG A 170 -10.02 -19.02 -19.41
CA ARG A 170 -10.78 -19.01 -18.17
C ARG A 170 -10.62 -17.64 -17.51
N VAL A 171 -11.73 -16.96 -17.29
CA VAL A 171 -11.77 -15.59 -16.79
C VAL A 171 -12.45 -15.55 -15.43
N TYR A 172 -11.85 -14.86 -14.47
CA TYR A 172 -12.48 -14.54 -13.19
C TYR A 172 -12.60 -13.03 -13.03
N GLU A 173 -13.77 -12.56 -12.61
CA GLU A 173 -14.06 -11.14 -12.48
C GLU A 173 -13.45 -10.57 -11.20
N ARG A 174 -12.85 -9.39 -11.33
CA ARG A 174 -12.42 -8.53 -10.23
C ARG A 174 -13.17 -7.21 -10.28
N THR A 175 -13.55 -6.74 -9.09
CA THR A 175 -14.09 -5.39 -8.92
C THR A 175 -12.99 -4.35 -9.15
N TYR A 176 -13.37 -3.08 -9.23
CA TYR A 176 -12.46 -1.94 -9.15
C TYR A 176 -13.23 -0.79 -8.51
N PRO A 177 -12.61 0.09 -7.71
CA PRO A 177 -13.34 1.20 -7.10
C PRO A 177 -13.98 2.08 -8.17
N GLU A 178 -15.21 2.53 -7.89
CA GLU A 178 -15.91 3.50 -8.74
C GLU A 178 -15.05 4.77 -8.93
N PRO A 179 -15.05 5.38 -10.12
CA PRO A 179 -14.18 6.51 -10.43
C PRO A 179 -14.43 7.71 -9.52
N THR A 180 -15.67 7.90 -9.04
CA THR A 180 -16.06 8.98 -8.13
C THR A 180 -15.49 8.85 -6.73
N ARG A 181 -15.07 7.63 -6.33
CA ARG A 181 -14.43 7.37 -5.03
C ARG A 181 -12.95 7.70 -5.04
N ILE A 182 -12.34 7.82 -6.23
CA ILE A 182 -10.91 8.12 -6.38
C ILE A 182 -10.75 9.59 -6.77
N THR A 183 -9.85 10.29 -6.08
CA THR A 183 -9.35 11.60 -6.53
C THR A 183 -7.83 11.57 -6.60
N ILE A 184 -7.29 12.05 -7.71
CA ILE A 184 -5.85 12.16 -7.91
C ILE A 184 -5.38 13.56 -7.56
N TYR A 185 -4.35 13.63 -6.72
CA TYR A 185 -3.74 14.86 -6.26
C TYR A 185 -2.32 15.01 -6.77
N ARG A 186 -1.98 16.24 -7.15
CA ARG A 186 -0.60 16.64 -7.46
C ARG A 186 -0.02 17.37 -6.26
N ILE A 187 1.09 16.84 -5.74
CA ILE A 187 1.82 17.41 -4.62
C ILE A 187 2.99 18.23 -5.16
N ARG A 188 3.12 19.46 -4.69
CA ARG A 188 4.29 20.31 -4.93
C ARG A 188 4.63 21.04 -3.63
N VAL A 189 5.69 20.61 -2.95
CA VAL A 189 6.20 21.23 -1.72
C VAL A 189 7.70 21.45 -1.89
N SER A 190 8.13 22.69 -2.03
CA SER A 190 9.54 23.04 -2.31
C SER A 190 10.09 22.23 -3.51
N ALA A 191 11.16 21.46 -3.33
CA ALA A 191 11.75 20.61 -4.36
C ALA A 191 11.08 19.22 -4.49
N PHE A 192 10.11 18.90 -3.63
CA PHE A 192 9.39 17.62 -3.66
C PHE A 192 8.16 17.71 -4.55
N SER A 193 8.05 16.77 -5.49
CA SER A 193 6.85 16.55 -6.29
C SER A 193 6.43 15.09 -6.24
N ALA A 194 5.14 14.84 -6.04
CA ALA A 194 4.55 13.52 -6.10
C ALA A 194 3.14 13.57 -6.69
N THR A 195 2.62 12.40 -7.05
CA THR A 195 1.23 12.22 -7.46
C THR A 195 0.64 11.14 -6.59
N TRP A 196 -0.45 11.43 -5.91
CA TRP A 196 -1.10 10.49 -4.99
C TRP A 196 -2.55 10.27 -5.42
N ALA A 197 -3.02 9.04 -5.34
CA ALA A 197 -4.43 8.71 -5.43
C ALA A 197 -5.02 8.65 -4.02
N VAL A 198 -6.21 9.21 -3.83
CA VAL A 198 -6.95 9.11 -2.57
C VAL A 198 -8.29 8.44 -2.84
N LEU A 199 -8.56 7.35 -2.12
CA LEU A 199 -9.81 6.61 -2.12
C LEU A 199 -10.66 7.03 -0.91
N ASP A 200 -11.93 7.36 -1.17
CA ASP A 200 -12.94 7.77 -0.18
C ASP A 200 -12.51 8.93 0.73
N GLY A 201 -11.62 9.79 0.24
CA GLY A 201 -11.07 10.90 1.03
C GLY A 201 -10.19 10.47 2.21
N ARG A 202 -9.82 9.19 2.31
CA ARG A 202 -9.14 8.62 3.48
C ARG A 202 -7.87 7.85 3.15
N TRP A 203 -7.91 7.01 2.13
CA TRP A 203 -6.85 6.06 1.84
C TRP A 203 -5.94 6.58 0.74
N VAL A 204 -4.65 6.69 0.98
CA VAL A 204 -3.69 7.29 0.04
C VAL A 204 -2.74 6.23 -0.51
N GLU A 205 -2.62 6.18 -1.83
CA GLU A 205 -1.57 5.42 -2.52
C GLU A 205 -0.68 6.36 -3.33
N ASN A 206 0.61 6.02 -3.38
CA ASN A 206 1.56 6.71 -4.24
C ASN A 206 1.40 6.23 -5.69
N ILE A 207 1.40 7.16 -6.65
CA ILE A 207 1.43 6.86 -8.08
C ILE A 207 2.88 7.07 -8.57
N PRO A 208 3.70 6.01 -8.67
CA PRO A 208 5.09 6.13 -9.11
C PRO A 208 5.21 6.44 -10.62
N ASN A 209 4.22 6.03 -11.41
CA ASN A 209 4.20 6.15 -12.86
C ASN A 209 3.03 7.02 -13.39
N PRO A 210 2.98 8.33 -13.11
CA PRO A 210 1.85 9.17 -13.54
C PRO A 210 1.61 9.17 -15.05
N SER A 211 2.65 9.03 -15.88
CA SER A 211 2.51 8.96 -17.34
C SER A 211 1.72 7.74 -17.81
N TRP A 212 1.72 6.65 -17.04
CA TRP A 212 0.94 5.45 -17.31
C TRP A 212 -0.45 5.52 -16.69
N THR A 213 -0.51 5.97 -15.43
CA THR A 213 -1.76 5.99 -14.65
C THR A 213 -2.74 7.06 -15.10
N LEU A 214 -2.28 8.31 -15.29
CA LEU A 214 -3.18 9.45 -15.48
C LEU A 214 -4.05 9.35 -16.75
N PRO A 215 -3.53 8.94 -17.92
CA PRO A 215 -4.38 8.81 -19.11
C PRO A 215 -5.52 7.82 -18.93
N LEU A 216 -5.25 6.67 -18.30
CA LEU A 216 -6.27 5.66 -18.03
C LEU A 216 -7.26 6.11 -16.97
N MET A 217 -6.79 6.66 -15.85
CA MET A 217 -7.67 7.14 -14.78
C MET A 217 -8.59 8.27 -15.27
N LYS A 218 -8.07 9.16 -16.14
CA LYS A 218 -8.89 10.18 -16.81
C LYS A 218 -9.98 9.55 -17.68
N ALA A 219 -9.63 8.58 -18.53
CA ALA A 219 -10.59 7.89 -19.39
C ALA A 219 -11.63 7.06 -18.59
N TYR A 220 -11.26 6.59 -17.40
CA TYR A 220 -12.15 5.93 -16.46
C TYR A 220 -13.10 6.91 -15.73
N GLY A 221 -12.83 8.22 -15.78
CA GLY A 221 -13.64 9.25 -15.15
C GLY A 221 -13.16 9.70 -13.76
N VAL A 222 -11.95 9.33 -13.36
CA VAL A 222 -11.34 9.75 -12.09
C VAL A 222 -11.02 11.24 -12.13
N LYS A 223 -11.35 11.95 -11.05
CA LYS A 223 -11.07 13.38 -10.92
C LYS A 223 -9.57 13.64 -10.70
N GLY A 224 -9.02 14.60 -11.45
CA GLY A 224 -7.68 15.15 -11.22
C GLY A 224 -6.71 14.98 -12.40
N PRO A 225 -5.43 15.34 -12.21
CA PRO A 225 -4.80 15.77 -10.95
C PRO A 225 -5.27 17.15 -10.47
N VAL A 226 -5.62 17.28 -9.19
CA VAL A 226 -5.94 18.57 -8.53
C VAL A 226 -4.93 18.91 -7.42
N PRO A 227 -4.86 20.16 -6.92
CA PRO A 227 -4.00 20.51 -5.79
C PRO A 227 -4.38 19.77 -4.50
N TRP A 228 -3.40 19.48 -3.65
CA TRP A 228 -3.64 18.86 -2.34
C TRP A 228 -4.54 19.74 -1.46
N PRO A 229 -5.60 19.19 -0.83
CA PRO A 229 -6.53 19.97 -0.02
C PRO A 229 -5.89 20.48 1.27
N SER A 230 -6.35 21.64 1.76
CA SER A 230 -5.85 22.23 3.01
C SER A 230 -6.41 21.58 4.27
N ASP A 231 -7.55 20.91 4.16
CA ASP A 231 -8.21 20.14 5.22
C ASP A 231 -7.59 18.75 5.42
N PHE A 232 -6.77 18.28 4.47
CA PHE A 232 -6.00 17.05 4.62
C PHE A 232 -4.71 17.30 5.41
N PRO A 233 -4.14 16.26 6.05
CA PRO A 233 -2.81 16.35 6.67
C PRO A 233 -1.77 16.93 5.70
N GLU A 234 -0.77 17.62 6.25
CA GLU A 234 0.28 18.21 5.41
C GLU A 234 0.98 17.11 4.59
N PRO A 235 1.35 17.37 3.32
CA PRO A 235 1.98 16.35 2.48
C PRO A 235 3.23 15.74 3.11
N LYS A 236 4.02 16.51 3.87
CA LYS A 236 5.19 15.98 4.58
C LYS A 236 4.83 14.87 5.57
N GLN A 237 3.68 14.98 6.24
CA GLN A 237 3.21 14.00 7.22
C GLN A 237 2.75 12.71 6.54
N VAL A 238 2.04 12.85 5.41
CA VAL A 238 1.64 11.71 4.56
C VAL A 238 2.87 11.03 3.94
N GLN A 239 3.84 11.81 3.48
CA GLN A 239 5.10 11.29 2.95
C GLN A 239 5.85 10.46 4.00
N LEU A 240 5.97 10.96 5.23
CA LEU A 240 6.58 10.22 6.33
C LEU A 240 5.79 8.95 6.68
N ALA A 241 4.47 8.97 6.56
CA ALA A 241 3.62 7.81 6.79
C ALA A 241 3.92 6.65 5.82
N PHE A 242 4.30 6.91 4.57
CA PHE A 242 4.71 5.86 3.62
C PHE A 242 5.95 5.06 4.07
N PHE A 243 6.76 5.61 4.97
CA PHE A 243 7.96 4.94 5.50
C PHE A 243 7.76 4.34 6.89
N MET A 244 6.54 4.40 7.44
CA MET A 244 6.22 3.78 8.73
C MET A 244 6.02 2.27 8.59
N PRO A 245 6.25 1.47 9.64
CA PRO A 245 5.92 0.04 9.61
C PRO A 245 4.41 -0.14 9.39
N LYS A 246 4.00 -1.21 8.69
CA LYS A 246 2.58 -1.49 8.46
C LYS A 246 1.90 -1.92 9.76
N GLY A 247 0.64 -1.54 9.95
CA GLY A 247 -0.18 -2.07 11.06
C GLY A 247 -1.40 -1.24 11.43
N ILE A 248 -2.19 -1.77 12.36
CA ILE A 248 -3.47 -1.16 12.81
C ILE A 248 -3.26 0.23 13.44
N THR A 249 -2.19 0.40 14.22
CA THR A 249 -1.86 1.66 14.92
C THR A 249 -0.93 2.56 14.11
N SER A 250 -0.43 2.08 12.98
CA SER A 250 0.40 2.86 12.07
C SER A 250 -0.47 3.48 11.00
N PRO A 251 -0.12 4.68 10.50
CA PRO A 251 -0.71 5.23 9.28
C PRO A 251 -0.63 4.31 8.06
N LEU A 252 0.43 3.49 7.92
CA LEU A 252 0.60 2.61 6.76
C LEU A 252 -0.08 1.25 6.94
N GLY A 253 -0.73 0.78 5.87
CA GLY A 253 -1.40 -0.52 5.76
C GLY A 253 -2.85 -0.50 6.26
N ASN A 254 -3.68 -1.42 5.79
CA ASN A 254 -5.01 -1.68 6.35
C ASN A 254 -5.14 -3.20 6.50
N PRO A 255 -5.58 -3.74 7.66
CA PRO A 255 -5.90 -5.16 7.76
C PRO A 255 -6.78 -5.70 6.62
N GLU A 256 -7.72 -4.89 6.11
CA GLU A 256 -8.62 -5.26 5.00
C GLU A 256 -7.90 -5.28 3.65
N PHE A 257 -6.88 -4.44 3.46
CA PHE A 257 -6.04 -4.42 2.25
C PHE A 257 -4.76 -5.26 2.42
N GLY A 258 -4.65 -6.09 3.45
CA GLY A 258 -3.48 -6.94 3.68
C GLY A 258 -2.16 -6.18 3.74
N ASP A 259 -1.18 -6.61 2.93
CA ASP A 259 0.18 -6.05 2.91
C ASP A 259 0.33 -4.79 2.04
N GLU A 260 -0.75 -4.12 1.67
CA GLU A 260 -0.65 -2.98 0.75
C GLU A 260 -0.14 -1.68 1.38
N ALA A 261 0.65 -0.94 0.60
CA ALA A 261 1.31 0.30 1.02
C ALA A 261 0.35 1.51 0.96
N VAL A 262 -0.81 1.38 1.60
CA VAL A 262 -1.87 2.41 1.65
C VAL A 262 -1.77 3.19 2.95
N VAL A 263 -1.72 4.52 2.87
CA VAL A 263 -1.70 5.41 4.05
C VAL A 263 -3.13 5.81 4.43
N ASP A 264 -3.46 5.72 5.71
CA ASP A 264 -4.73 6.18 6.27
C ASP A 264 -4.62 7.60 6.83
N LEU A 265 -5.26 8.57 6.18
CA LEU A 265 -5.27 9.96 6.60
C LEU A 265 -5.86 10.15 8.00
N GLU A 266 -6.90 9.40 8.36
CA GLU A 266 -7.49 9.51 9.71
C GLU A 266 -6.48 9.05 10.76
N THR A 267 -5.73 7.97 10.49
CA THR A 267 -4.67 7.50 11.40
C THR A 267 -3.52 8.50 11.47
N VAL A 268 -3.18 9.20 10.38
CA VAL A 268 -2.22 10.31 10.39
C VAL A 268 -2.69 11.42 11.34
N VAL A 269 -3.95 11.86 11.22
CA VAL A 269 -4.54 12.88 12.11
C VAL A 269 -4.58 12.41 13.56
N ALA A 270 -5.07 11.19 13.82
CA ALA A 270 -5.14 10.62 15.16
C ALA A 270 -3.75 10.52 15.82
N THR A 271 -2.73 10.14 15.05
CA THR A 271 -1.34 10.09 15.53
C THR A 271 -0.81 11.48 15.89
N GLN A 272 -1.18 12.52 15.14
CA GLN A 272 -0.78 13.90 15.44
C GLN A 272 -1.47 14.41 16.69
N ASN A 273 -2.79 14.24 16.77
CA ASN A 273 -3.57 14.63 17.94
C ASN A 273 -3.02 13.95 19.20
N PHE A 274 -2.76 12.64 19.15
CA PHE A 274 -2.18 11.89 20.25
C PHE A 274 -0.79 12.41 20.68
N LYS A 275 0.03 12.84 19.70
CA LYS A 275 1.36 13.42 19.94
C LYS A 275 1.30 14.85 20.50
N ASP A 276 0.23 15.59 20.21
CA ASP A 276 0.01 16.95 20.68
C ASP A 276 -0.75 17.03 22.02
N GLU A 277 -1.28 15.91 22.52
CA GLU A 277 -1.87 15.81 23.86
C GLU A 277 -0.89 16.24 24.96
N SER A 278 -1.40 17.04 25.90
CA SER A 278 -0.70 17.44 27.12
C SER A 278 -0.68 16.28 28.12
N VAL A 279 0.52 15.95 28.60
CA VAL A 279 0.74 14.91 29.60
C VAL A 279 1.60 15.44 30.73
N ARG A 280 1.29 15.02 31.96
CA ARG A 280 2.16 15.24 33.12
C ARG A 280 3.27 14.20 33.13
N THR A 281 4.49 14.65 33.35
CA THR A 281 5.69 13.81 33.28
C THR A 281 6.79 14.33 34.20
N ALA A 282 7.73 13.45 34.55
CA ALA A 282 8.92 13.83 35.29
C ALA A 282 9.90 14.57 34.37
N VAL A 283 10.80 15.38 34.93
CA VAL A 283 11.79 16.13 34.14
C VAL A 283 12.72 15.17 33.39
N PHE A 284 13.06 14.04 34.01
CA PHE A 284 13.90 12.99 33.42
C PHE A 284 13.33 12.38 32.14
N ASP A 285 12.00 12.33 32.01
CA ASP A 285 11.32 11.72 30.86
C ASP A 285 11.20 12.68 29.66
N LEU A 286 11.67 13.92 29.79
CA LEU A 286 11.65 14.92 28.71
C LEU A 286 12.80 14.66 27.73
N ARG A 287 12.49 14.77 26.43
CA ARG A 287 13.48 14.73 25.36
C ARG A 287 14.41 15.94 25.46
N ASP A 288 15.70 15.69 25.21
CA ASP A 288 16.75 16.71 25.19
C ASP A 288 16.96 17.43 26.53
N VAL A 289 16.40 16.90 27.63
CA VAL A 289 16.64 17.38 28.98
C VAL A 289 17.58 16.42 29.68
N LYS A 290 18.66 16.95 30.25
CA LYS A 290 19.57 16.20 31.13
C LYS A 290 19.55 16.86 32.49
N ILE A 291 19.32 16.06 33.52
CA ILE A 291 19.45 16.50 34.90
C ILE A 291 20.94 16.39 35.27
N ASP A 292 21.52 17.47 35.77
CA ASP A 292 22.91 17.45 36.24
C ASP A 292 23.05 16.48 37.41
N HIS A 293 23.98 15.53 37.29
CA HIS A 293 24.33 14.57 38.34
C HIS A 293 24.61 15.22 39.71
N ARG A 294 25.05 16.49 39.74
CA ARG A 294 25.25 17.26 40.97
C ARG A 294 23.99 17.39 41.81
N VAL A 295 22.81 17.41 41.19
CA VAL A 295 21.53 17.50 41.92
C VAL A 295 21.36 16.29 42.85
N TRP A 296 21.65 15.09 42.34
CA TRP A 296 21.61 13.86 43.12
C TRP A 296 22.75 13.80 44.16
N GLN A 297 23.97 14.21 43.79
CA GLN A 297 25.11 14.24 44.71
C GLN A 297 24.90 15.18 45.91
N ILE A 298 24.39 16.38 45.67
CA ILE A 298 24.09 17.37 46.72
C ILE A 298 23.00 16.84 47.64
N SER A 299 21.93 16.28 47.08
CA SER A 299 20.84 15.66 47.84
C SER A 299 21.33 14.50 48.72
N LEU A 300 22.16 13.60 48.17
CA LEU A 300 22.76 12.49 48.92
C LEU A 300 23.68 12.99 50.04
N GLY A 301 24.49 14.01 49.77
CA GLY A 301 25.37 14.63 50.77
C GLY A 301 24.58 15.21 51.95
N ILE A 302 23.52 15.97 51.70
CA ILE A 302 22.66 16.53 52.75
C ILE A 302 21.94 15.42 53.52
N THR A 303 21.49 14.37 52.83
CA THR A 303 20.82 13.22 53.44
C THR A 303 21.74 12.51 54.43
N LEU A 304 22.96 12.17 54.01
CA LEU A 304 23.96 11.52 54.86
C LEU A 304 24.37 12.40 56.05
N ALA A 305 24.60 13.69 55.81
CA ALA A 305 24.92 14.64 56.88
C ALA A 305 23.78 14.74 57.92
N SER A 306 22.52 14.77 57.46
CA SER A 306 21.36 14.85 58.35
C SER A 306 21.18 13.58 59.18
N LEU A 307 21.45 12.40 58.61
CA LEU A 307 21.42 11.13 59.36
C LEU A 307 22.49 11.09 60.47
N VAL A 308 23.71 11.53 60.16
CA VAL A 308 24.79 11.62 61.15
C VAL A 308 24.42 12.62 62.24
N LEU A 309 23.92 13.80 61.89
CA LEU A 309 23.48 14.80 62.87
C LEU A 309 22.35 14.29 63.77
N LEU A 310 21.36 13.57 63.23
CA LEU A 310 20.29 12.97 64.03
C LEU A 310 20.80 11.93 65.04
N SER A 311 21.90 11.23 64.73
CA SER A 311 22.52 10.27 65.66
C SER A 311 23.37 10.94 66.75
N LEU A 312 23.87 12.15 66.50
CA LEU A 312 24.77 12.87 67.42
C LEU A 312 24.02 13.85 68.33
N VAL A 313 22.86 14.37 67.92
CA VAL A 313 22.09 15.33 68.69
C VAL A 313 21.27 14.62 69.78
N PRO A 314 21.46 14.96 71.08
CA PRO A 314 20.71 14.38 72.19
C PRO A 314 19.20 14.61 72.09
N ASP A 315 18.41 13.70 72.67
CA ASP A 315 16.94 13.74 72.62
C ASP A 315 16.33 15.02 73.23
N GLU A 316 17.06 15.66 74.15
CA GLU A 316 16.66 16.89 74.84
C GLU A 316 16.52 18.10 73.89
N PHE A 317 17.22 18.09 72.75
CA PHE A 317 17.18 19.17 71.74
C PHE A 317 16.13 18.91 70.66
N SER A 318 14.86 18.81 71.07
CA SER A 318 13.73 18.45 70.19
C SER A 318 13.59 19.36 68.96
N GLU A 319 13.70 20.69 69.13
CA GLU A 319 13.57 21.65 68.02
C GLU A 319 14.67 21.46 66.96
N ILE A 320 15.91 21.25 67.39
CA ILE A 320 17.05 21.04 66.48
C ILE A 320 16.85 19.76 65.67
N ARG A 321 16.38 18.68 66.31
CA ARG A 321 16.10 17.41 65.62
C ARG A 321 14.96 17.56 64.61
N ILE A 322 13.94 18.38 64.89
CA ILE A 322 12.88 18.71 63.94
C ILE A 322 13.45 19.40 62.70
N PHE A 323 14.30 20.42 62.88
CA PHE A 323 14.93 21.11 61.75
C PHE A 323 15.79 20.17 60.89
N ILE A 324 16.58 19.29 61.51
CA ILE A 324 17.37 18.28 60.78
C ILE A 324 16.45 17.31 60.03
N GLY A 325 15.34 16.89 60.64
CA GLY A 325 14.34 16.04 59.99
C GLY A 325 13.69 16.70 58.76
N VAL A 326 13.38 18.00 58.84
CA VAL A 326 12.88 18.78 57.68
C VAL A 326 13.94 18.86 56.58
N ALA A 327 15.20 19.13 56.92
CA ALA A 327 16.30 19.17 55.96
C ALA A 327 16.52 17.81 55.27
N LEU A 328 16.47 16.71 56.03
CA LEU A 328 16.52 15.35 55.52
C LEU A 328 15.38 15.09 54.52
N GLY A 329 14.14 15.40 54.89
CA GLY A 329 12.98 15.21 54.02
C GLY A 329 13.04 16.06 52.75
N ALA A 330 13.46 17.32 52.86
CA ALA A 330 13.63 18.22 51.74
C ALA A 330 14.73 17.76 50.79
N ALA A 331 15.87 17.28 51.31
CA ALA A 331 16.98 16.76 50.51
C ALA A 331 16.57 15.50 49.75
N MET A 332 15.95 14.53 50.40
CA MET A 332 15.46 13.31 49.76
C MET A 332 14.43 13.63 48.68
N THR A 333 13.48 14.53 48.97
CA THR A 333 12.46 14.96 48.00
C THR A 333 13.13 15.65 46.81
N GLY A 334 13.99 16.65 47.03
CA GLY A 334 14.65 17.40 45.96
C GLY A 334 15.51 16.54 45.03
N GLY A 335 16.16 15.49 45.56
CA GLY A 335 16.97 14.58 44.76
C GLY A 335 16.15 13.60 43.91
N VAL A 336 15.02 13.12 44.42
CA VAL A 336 14.20 12.09 43.76
C VAL A 336 13.14 12.68 42.83
N MET A 337 12.62 13.85 43.18
CA MET A 337 11.45 14.47 42.54
C MET A 337 11.60 14.68 41.02
N PRO A 338 12.75 15.15 40.48
CA PRO A 338 12.94 15.29 39.03
C PRO A 338 12.84 13.98 38.22
N TYR A 339 13.03 12.83 38.89
CA TYR A 339 13.07 11.51 38.26
C TYR A 339 11.75 10.73 38.36
N ILE A 340 10.96 10.97 39.40
CA ILE A 340 9.77 10.16 39.69
C ILE A 340 8.48 10.96 39.63
N VAL A 341 8.49 12.21 40.09
CA VAL A 341 7.24 12.95 40.28
C VAL A 341 6.81 13.59 38.95
N PRO A 342 5.57 13.38 38.48
CA PRO A 342 5.10 13.96 37.23
C PRO A 342 4.51 15.37 37.47
N PHE A 343 5.38 16.37 37.59
CA PHE A 343 4.98 17.77 37.88
C PHE A 343 5.12 18.72 36.68
N VAL A 344 5.79 18.30 35.59
CA VAL A 344 5.89 19.09 34.37
C VAL A 344 4.80 18.68 33.40
N THR A 345 4.08 19.64 32.82
CA THR A 345 3.13 19.37 31.74
C THR A 345 3.79 19.71 30.40
N THR A 346 3.82 18.75 29.49
CA THR A 346 4.39 18.92 28.15
C THR A 346 3.55 18.20 27.11
N LYS A 347 3.82 18.46 25.83
CA LYS A 347 3.25 17.66 24.74
C LYS A 347 3.92 16.29 24.67
N ARG A 348 3.15 15.24 24.42
CA ARG A 348 3.64 13.86 24.33
C ARG A 348 4.81 13.68 23.34
N ARG A 349 4.84 14.43 22.23
CA ARG A 349 5.95 14.41 21.26
C ARG A 349 7.32 14.84 21.82
N ARG A 350 7.33 15.52 22.98
CA ARG A 350 8.55 15.97 23.67
C ARG A 350 9.04 14.98 24.72
N LEU A 351 8.46 13.79 24.82
CA LEU A 351 8.98 12.73 25.69
C LEU A 351 10.22 12.06 25.08
N ALA A 352 11.13 11.64 25.94
CA ALA A 352 12.32 10.90 25.57
C ALA A 352 11.95 9.54 24.95
N GLN A 353 11.01 8.83 25.57
CA GLN A 353 10.44 7.60 25.00
C GLN A 353 9.31 7.93 24.01
N ASN A 354 9.44 7.42 22.79
CA ASN A 354 8.40 7.53 21.78
C ASN A 354 7.19 6.69 22.21
N GLN A 355 6.03 7.33 22.32
CA GLN A 355 4.76 6.67 22.55
C GLN A 355 3.99 6.55 21.23
N TYR A 356 3.43 5.37 20.99
CA TYR A 356 2.66 5.06 19.79
C TYR A 356 1.16 5.21 20.04
N LEU A 357 0.40 5.44 18.98
CA LEU A 357 -1.06 5.52 19.04
C LEU A 357 -1.62 4.21 19.62
N PRO A 358 -2.37 4.25 20.74
CA PRO A 358 -2.97 3.06 21.30
C PRO A 358 -3.98 2.44 20.33
N ARG A 359 -4.06 1.10 20.29
CA ARG A 359 -4.99 0.37 19.41
C ARG A 359 -6.45 0.79 19.59
N THR A 360 -6.86 1.09 20.83
CA THR A 360 -8.21 1.57 21.16
C THR A 360 -8.56 2.92 20.55
N ARG A 361 -7.56 3.71 20.15
CA ARG A 361 -7.72 5.03 19.51
C ARG A 361 -7.38 5.00 18.01
N ALA A 362 -7.04 3.84 17.45
CA ALA A 362 -6.70 3.72 16.05
C ALA A 362 -7.97 3.69 15.18
N PRO A 363 -8.12 4.61 14.21
CA PRO A 363 -9.29 4.65 13.32
C PRO A 363 -9.50 3.38 12.48
N LYS A 364 -8.47 2.55 12.33
CA LYS A 364 -8.54 1.24 11.64
C LYS A 364 -9.17 0.15 12.51
N ASN A 365 -9.21 0.34 13.83
CA ASN A 365 -9.68 -0.68 14.77
C ASN A 365 -11.22 -0.69 14.91
N SER A 366 -11.92 0.37 14.49
CA SER A 366 -13.38 0.49 14.65
C SER A 366 -14.19 -0.31 13.61
N ASN A 367 -13.58 -0.77 12.52
CA ASN A 367 -14.27 -1.53 11.47
C ASN A 367 -14.13 -3.06 11.59
N SER A 368 -13.23 -3.58 12.43
CA SER A 368 -13.08 -5.03 12.62
C SER A 368 -14.15 -5.66 13.52
N ALA A 369 -15.21 -4.92 13.88
CA ALA A 369 -16.32 -5.38 14.73
C ALA A 369 -17.65 -5.51 13.98
N LYS A 370 -17.65 -5.40 12.65
CA LYS A 370 -18.82 -5.68 11.81
C LYS A 370 -18.54 -6.85 10.87
N TRP A 371 -18.42 -8.05 11.43
CA TRP A 371 -18.74 -9.32 10.77
C TRP A 371 -19.19 -10.31 11.83
#